data_AF-A0A924TMG6-F1
#
_entry.id   AF-A0A924TMG6-F1
#
_cell.length_a   1.000
_cell.length_b   1.000
_cell.length_c   1.000
_cell.angle_alpha   90.00
_cell.angle_beta   90.00
_cell.angle_gamma   90.00
#
_symmetry.space_group_name_H-M   'P 1'
#
loop_
_entity.id
_entity.type
_entity.pdbx_description
1 polymer ?
#
loop_
_entity_poly.entity_id
_entity_poly.type
_entity_poly.pdbx_seq_one_letter_code
_entity_poly.pdbx_strand_id
1 'polypeptide(L)' 'VDAPIDGVFDSPAGFGRVVVSHFSLNDNVVEGLRALDIPAFSVQYHPEAASGPHDANHLFDRFRDLVLEHLAGSTQKDAQ' A
#
# COMPACT_ATOMS: atom_id res chain seq x y z
N VAL A 1 -2.72 8.40 12.25
CA VAL A 1 -3.85 8.72 11.34
C VAL A 1 -5.08 8.12 11.95
N ASP A 2 -6.19 8.86 12.04
CA ASP A 2 -7.46 8.30 12.52
C ASP A 2 -8.20 7.76 11.29
N ALA A 3 -8.06 6.46 11.05
CA ALA A 3 -8.60 5.80 9.87
C ALA A 3 -9.37 4.55 10.33
N PRO A 4 -10.57 4.29 9.77
CA PRO A 4 -11.34 3.12 10.14
C PRO A 4 -10.58 1.86 9.71
N ILE A 5 -10.42 0.92 10.64
CA ILE A 5 -9.72 -0.36 10.41
C ILE A 5 -10.42 -1.17 9.30
N ASP A 6 -11.75 -1.03 9.22
CA ASP A 6 -12.57 -1.69 8.22
C ASP A 6 -13.17 -0.69 7.22
N GLY A 7 -13.32 -1.14 5.98
CA GLY A 7 -14.01 -0.40 4.93
C GLY A 7 -13.09 0.48 4.09
N VAL A 8 -13.75 1.24 3.20
CA VAL A 8 -13.12 2.17 2.26
C VAL A 8 -13.41 3.59 2.72
N PHE A 9 -12.41 4.46 2.70
CA PHE A 9 -12.56 5.88 3.00
C PHE A 9 -11.76 6.74 2.02
N ASP A 10 -12.10 8.02 1.93
CA ASP A 10 -11.37 8.96 1.07
C ASP A 10 -10.09 9.44 1.76
N SER A 11 -8.99 9.45 1.01
CA SER A 11 -7.71 9.97 1.47
C SER A 11 -7.83 11.45 1.83
N PRO A 12 -7.50 11.87 3.07
CA PRO A 12 -7.53 13.28 3.48
C PRO A 12 -6.58 14.16 2.64
N ALA A 13 -5.60 13.55 1.98
CA ALA A 13 -4.64 14.22 1.12
C ALA A 13 -5.05 14.25 -0.37
N GLY A 14 -6.27 13.79 -0.71
CA GLY A 14 -6.79 13.87 -2.08
C GLY A 14 -6.31 12.77 -3.03
N PHE A 15 -5.75 11.67 -2.52
CA PHE A 15 -5.27 10.54 -3.33
C PHE A 15 -6.35 9.51 -3.69
N GLY A 16 -7.62 9.88 -3.61
CA GLY A 16 -8.75 8.99 -3.86
C GLY A 16 -9.02 8.03 -2.69
N ARG A 17 -9.68 6.92 -3.01
CA ARG A 17 -10.15 5.92 -2.05
C ARG A 17 -9.01 5.07 -1.53
N VAL A 18 -9.00 4.83 -0.23
CA VAL A 18 -7.99 4.08 0.50
C VAL A 18 -8.63 3.08 1.47
N VAL A 19 -7.87 2.03 1.77
CA VAL A 19 -8.22 1.02 2.78
C VAL A 19 -7.04 0.79 3.72
N VAL A 20 -7.33 0.45 4.98
CA VAL A 20 -6.31 -0.06 5.91
C VAL A 20 -5.94 -1.47 5.47
N SER A 21 -4.64 -1.73 5.31
CA SER A 21 -4.12 -3.03 4.90
C SER A 21 -3.44 -3.78 6.04
N HIS A 22 -2.89 -3.05 7.00
CA HIS A 22 -2.24 -3.58 8.19
C HIS A 22 -2.55 -2.68 9.37
N PHE A 23 -2.73 -3.28 10.54
CA PHE A 23 -2.85 -2.59 11.80
C PHE A 23 -2.15 -3.42 12.89
N SER A 24 -1.72 -2.75 13.93
CA SER A 24 -1.07 -3.35 15.09
C SER A 24 -2.08 -4.14 15.91
N LEU A 25 -1.78 -5.41 16.18
CA LEU A 25 -2.60 -6.26 17.04
C LEU A 25 -2.54 -5.85 18.52
N ASN A 26 -1.57 -5.02 18.91
CA ASN A 26 -1.37 -4.62 20.30
C ASN A 26 -2.30 -3.45 20.70
N ASP A 27 -2.54 -2.52 19.79
CA ASP A 27 -3.20 -1.23 20.08
C ASP A 27 -4.08 -0.72 18.95
N ASN A 28 -4.28 -1.51 17.88
CA ASN A 28 -5.11 -1.17 16.72
C ASN A 28 -4.66 0.07 15.93
N VAL A 29 -3.40 0.51 16.10
CA VAL A 29 -2.83 1.58 15.29
C VAL A 29 -2.66 1.12 13.85
N VAL A 30 -2.95 2.00 12.88
CA VAL A 30 -2.78 1.71 11.45
C VAL A 30 -1.30 1.61 11.09
N GLU A 31 -0.92 0.48 10.49
CA GLU A 31 0.45 0.15 10.11
C GLU A 31 0.64 0.06 8.58
N GLY A 32 -0.43 0.19 7.79
CA GLY A 32 -0.31 0.21 6.34
C GLY A 32 -1.60 0.59 5.62
N LEU A 33 -1.44 1.27 4.49
CA LEU A 33 -2.55 1.76 3.65
C LEU A 33 -2.39 1.25 2.21
N ARG A 34 -3.52 1.00 1.53
CA ARG A 34 -3.57 0.71 0.10
C ARG A 34 -4.50 1.69 -0.59
N ALA A 35 -4.02 2.33 -1.65
CA ALA A 35 -4.87 3.11 -2.54
C ALA A 35 -5.61 2.21 -3.53
N LEU A 36 -6.87 2.55 -3.83
CA LEU A 36 -7.70 1.82 -4.78
C LEU A 36 -7.71 2.46 -6.17
N ASP A 37 -7.45 3.76 -6.24
CA ASP A 37 -7.57 4.54 -7.48
C ASP A 37 -6.20 4.85 -8.13
N ILE A 38 -5.11 4.66 -7.38
CA ILE A 38 -3.74 4.82 -7.86
C ILE A 38 -2.88 3.61 -7.44
N PRO A 39 -1.83 3.26 -8.21
CA PRO A 39 -0.93 2.16 -7.87
C PRO A 39 0.00 2.59 -6.73
N ALA A 40 -0.52 2.60 -5.50
CA ALA A 40 0.24 2.99 -4.31
C ALA A 40 -0.18 2.20 -3.07
N PHE A 41 0.80 1.93 -2.22
CA PHE A 41 0.59 1.42 -0.86
C PHE A 41 1.72 1.90 0.05
N SER A 42 1.52 1.81 1.36
CA SER A 42 2.54 2.13 2.35
C SER A 42 2.47 1.17 3.53
N VAL A 43 3.59 1.07 4.24
CA VAL A 43 3.70 0.43 5.56
C VAL A 43 4.47 1.37 6.50
N GLN A 44 4.17 1.29 7.79
CA GLN A 44 4.83 2.08 8.84
C GLN A 44 6.08 1.38 9.40
N TYR A 45 6.11 0.03 9.34
CA TYR A 45 7.26 -0.77 9.75
C TYR A 45 8.32 -0.90 8.64
N HIS A 46 9.46 -1.48 8.98
CA HIS A 46 10.64 -1.65 8.12
C HIS A 46 10.64 -3.03 7.43
N PRO A 47 10.17 -3.15 6.16
CA PRO A 47 10.10 -4.43 5.48
C PRO A 47 11.47 -5.02 5.12
N GLU A 48 12.53 -4.21 5.09
CA GLU A 48 13.91 -4.62 4.82
C GLU A 48 14.56 -5.40 5.96
N ALA A 49 13.94 -5.41 7.14
CA ALA A 49 14.37 -6.17 8.31
C ALA A 49 15.86 -5.98 8.67
N ALA A 50 16.29 -4.73 8.93
CA ALA A 50 17.64 -4.43 9.39
C ALA A 50 17.82 -4.79 10.90
N SER A 51 17.93 -6.10 11.19
CA SER A 51 17.82 -6.79 12.51
C SER A 51 16.39 -7.11 12.99
N GLY A 52 15.55 -7.63 12.08
CA GLY A 52 14.19 -8.08 12.38
C GLY A 52 13.78 -9.34 11.59
N PRO A 53 12.55 -9.86 11.79
CA PRO A 53 12.03 -10.99 11.03
C PRO A 53 11.78 -10.59 9.56
N HIS A 54 11.99 -11.53 8.64
CA HIS A 54 11.84 -11.32 7.19
C HIS A 54 10.40 -11.46 6.67
N ASP A 55 9.41 -11.46 7.57
CA ASP A 55 8.00 -11.74 7.25
C ASP A 55 7.39 -10.71 6.28
N ALA A 56 7.97 -9.50 6.24
CA ALA A 56 7.54 -8.39 5.40
C ALA A 56 8.24 -8.30 4.03
N ASN A 57 9.21 -9.17 3.71
CA ASN A 57 9.99 -9.09 2.47
C ASN A 57 9.11 -9.16 1.19
N HIS A 58 7.97 -9.86 1.27
CA HIS A 58 7.03 -10.00 0.15
C HIS A 58 6.46 -8.64 -0.35
N LEU A 59 6.56 -7.58 0.45
CA LEU A 59 6.14 -6.23 0.04
C LEU A 59 7.03 -5.67 -1.08
N PHE A 60 8.29 -6.09 -1.16
CA PHE A 60 9.17 -5.72 -2.28
C PHE A 60 8.75 -6.39 -3.60
N ASP A 61 8.37 -7.67 -3.56
CA ASP A 61 7.81 -8.35 -4.73
C ASP A 61 6.51 -7.68 -5.18
N ARG A 62 5.62 -7.37 -4.22
CA ARG A 62 4.38 -6.62 -4.51
C ARG A 62 4.67 -5.26 -5.14
N PHE A 63 5.67 -4.53 -4.65
CA PHE A 63 6.05 -3.24 -5.23
C PHE A 63 6.58 -3.41 -6.66
N ARG A 64 7.46 -4.39 -6.90
CA ARG A 64 7.95 -4.71 -8.24
C ARG A 64 6.80 -4.99 -9.20
N ASP A 65 5.88 -5.86 -8.80
CA ASP A 65 4.78 -6.29 -9.66
C ASP A 65 3.85 -5.10 -10.00
N LEU A 66 3.57 -4.25 -9.01
CA LEU A 66 2.82 -3.01 -9.21
C LEU A 66 3.49 -2.05 -10.21
N VAL A 67 4.82 -1.91 -10.16
CA VAL A 67 5.58 -1.08 -11.13
C VAL A 67 5.48 -1.68 -12.53
N LEU A 68 5.67 -2.99 -12.67
CA LEU A 68 5.58 -3.68 -13.96
C LEU A 68 4.19 -3.55 -14.58
N GLU A 69 3.13 -3.74 -13.79
CA GLU A 69 1.74 -3.57 -14.23
C GLU A 69 1.45 -2.12 -14.67
N HIS A 70 1.93 -1.13 -13.90
CA HIS A 70 1.74 0.29 -14.25
C HIS A 70 2.41 0.65 -15.57
N LEU A 71 3.65 0.17 -15.79
CA LEU A 71 4.39 0.40 -17.03
C LEU A 71 3.73 -0.29 -18.24
N ALA A 72 3.24 -1.52 -18.08
CA ALA A 72 2.52 -2.22 -19.14
C ALA A 72 1.21 -1.50 -19.51
N GLY A 73 0.50 -0.95 -18.52
CA GLY A 73 -0.73 -0.18 -18.71
C GLY A 73 -0.51 1.19 -19.34
N SER A 74 0.61 1.88 -19.05
CA SER A 74 0.94 3.15 -19.70
C SER A 74 1.21 2.98 -21.20
N THR A 75 1.89 1.91 -21.60
CA THR A 75 2.17 1.63 -23.02
C THR A 75 0.88 1.41 -23.84
N GLN A 76 -0.19 0.92 -23.22
CA GLN A 76 -1.49 0.73 -23.88
C GLN A 76 -2.30 2.04 -24.00
N LYS A 77 -2.14 2.99 -23.06
CA LYS A 77 -2.83 4.29 -23.11
C LYS A 77 -2.21 5.25 -24.12
N ASP A 78 -0.90 5.16 -24.38
CA ASP A 78 -0.20 6.01 -25.33
C ASP A 78 -0.36 5.56 -26.80
N ALA A 79 -0.87 4.34 -27.02
CA ALA A 79 -1.10 3.75 -28.34
C ALA A 79 -2.55 3.93 -28.86
N GLN A 80 -3.37 4.69 -28.13
CA GLN A 80 -4.79 4.98 -28.43
C GLN A 80 -4.97 6.46 -28.78
#